data_AF-A0A953QB11-F1
#
_entry.id   AF-A0A953QB11-F1
#
_cell.length_a   1.000
_cell.length_b   1.000
_cell.length_c   1.000
_cell.angle_alpha   90.00
_cell.angle_beta   90.00
_cell.angle_gamma   90.00
#
_symmetry.space_group_name_H-M   'P 1'
#
loop_
_entity.id
_entity.type
_entity.pdbx_description
1 polymer ?
#
loop_
_entity_poly.entity_id
_entity_poly.type
_entity_poly.pdbx_seq_one_letter_code
_entity_poly.pdbx_strand_id
1 'polypeptide(L)' 'MFEGLFQPMHLLVIFFVALLVFGPKKLPELGKGIGEGLRALKEGMKEAPADPSKNTSADVKPPEGRS' A
#
# COMPACT_ATOMS: atom_id res chain seq x y z
N MET A 1 -18.09 1.37 25.75
CA MET A 1 -17.29 0.21 26.24
C MET A 1 -16.22 -0.24 25.23
N PHE A 2 -16.38 -0.03 23.92
CA PHE A 2 -15.36 -0.39 22.91
C PHE A 2 -14.43 0.76 22.48
N GLU A 3 -14.75 2.02 22.80
CA GLU A 3 -13.92 3.18 22.39
C GLU A 3 -12.53 3.21 23.05
N GLY A 4 -12.34 2.55 24.19
CA GLY A 4 -11.03 2.41 24.82
C GLY A 4 -10.05 1.52 24.05
N LEU A 5 -10.56 0.55 23.28
CA LEU A 5 -9.74 -0.40 22.52
C LEU A 5 -9.06 0.27 21.31
N PHE A 6 -9.75 1.22 20.69
CA PHE A 6 -9.22 1.99 19.56
C PHE A 6 -8.35 3.16 20.00
N GLN A 7 -8.09 3.34 21.30
CA GLN A 7 -7.10 4.32 21.73
C GLN A 7 -5.72 3.96 21.13
N PRO A 8 -5.06 4.91 20.47
CA PRO A 8 -3.72 4.70 19.88
C PRO A 8 -2.72 4.10 20.88
N MET A 9 -2.86 4.45 22.16
CA MET A 9 -2.04 3.92 23.25
C MET A 9 -2.19 2.40 23.43
N HIS A 10 -3.41 1.85 23.39
CA HIS A 10 -3.61 0.40 23.51
C HIS A 10 -3.06 -0.33 22.29
N LEU A 11 -3.30 0.22 21.09
CA LEU A 11 -2.77 -0.34 19.84
C LEU A 11 -1.24 -0.39 19.85
N LEU A 12 -0.58 0.66 20.37
CA LEU A 12 0.87 0.74 20.49
C LEU A 12 1.43 -0.28 21.50
N VAL A 13 0.75 -0.51 22.63
CA VAL A 13 1.13 -1.55 23.60
C VAL A 13 1.02 -2.95 22.98
N ILE A 14 -0.08 -3.25 22.30
CA ILE A 14 -0.28 -4.54 21.61
C ILE A 14 0.79 -4.73 20.53
N PHE A 15 1.06 -3.68 19.74
CA PHE A 15 2.11 -3.69 18.73
C PHE A 15 3.48 -3.93 19.34
N PHE A 16 3.78 -3.33 20.49
CA PHE A 16 5.04 -3.55 21.20
C PHE A 16 5.19 -4.99 21.70
N VAL A 17 4.12 -5.58 22.26
CA VAL A 17 4.13 -7.00 22.65
C VAL A 17 4.28 -7.91 21.43
N ALA A 18 3.56 -7.64 20.34
CA ALA A 18 3.69 -8.38 19.10
C ALA A 18 5.13 -8.28 18.54
N LEU A 19 5.75 -7.11 18.60
CA LEU A 19 7.15 -6.89 18.23
C LEU A 19 8.14 -7.66 19.10
N LEU A 20 7.85 -7.87 20.39
CA LEU A 20 8.70 -8.69 21.25
C LEU A 20 8.59 -10.18 20.91
N VAL A 21 7.40 -10.66 20.54
CA VAL A 21 7.15 -12.06 20.17
C VAL A 21 7.67 -12.38 18.76
N PHE A 22 7.29 -11.57 17.77
CA PHE A 22 7.65 -11.77 16.36
C PHE A 22 9.02 -11.18 16.01
N GLY A 23 9.48 -10.17 16.76
CA GLY A 23 10.69 -9.42 16.50
C GLY A 23 10.46 -8.25 15.51
N PRO A 24 11.11 -7.08 15.72
CA PRO A 24 10.98 -5.93 14.82
C PRO A 24 11.52 -6.19 13.41
N LYS A 25 12.39 -7.19 13.25
CA LYS A 25 12.93 -7.60 11.95
C LYS A 25 11.94 -8.39 11.09
N LYS A 26 10.94 -9.06 11.70
CA LYS A 26 9.96 -9.87 10.98
C LYS A 26 8.80 -9.06 10.42
N LEU A 27 8.50 -7.91 11.01
CA LEU A 27 7.49 -6.97 10.50
C LEU A 27 7.77 -6.43 9.08
N PRO A 28 8.99 -5.95 8.74
CA PRO A 28 9.30 -5.53 7.37
C PRO A 28 9.41 -6.71 6.39
N GLU A 29 9.80 -7.89 6.85
CA GLU A 29 9.87 -9.11 6.05
C GLU A 29 8.45 -9.56 5.61
N LEU A 30 7.52 -9.61 6.56
CA LEU A 30 6.09 -9.86 6.29
C LEU A 30 5.45 -8.73 5.47
N GLY A 31 5.76 -7.48 5.77
CA GLY A 31 5.25 -6.32 5.05
C GLY A 31 5.66 -6.27 3.59
N LYS A 32 6.89 -6.71 3.25
CA LYS A 32 7.35 -6.83 1.85
C LYS A 32 6.54 -7.89 1.10
N GLY A 33 6.36 -9.08 1.65
CA GLY A 33 5.58 -10.14 1.01
C GLY A 33 4.10 -9.77 0.83
N ILE A 34 3.48 -9.17 1.85
CA ILE A 34 2.10 -8.65 1.75
C ILE A 34 2.02 -7.49 0.75
N GLY A 35 3.00 -6.59 0.75
CA GLY A 35 3.05 -5.44 -0.17
C GLY A 35 3.18 -5.85 -1.63
N GLU A 36 4.00 -6.86 -1.92
CA GLU A 36 4.12 -7.45 -3.26
C GLU A 36 2.82 -8.14 -3.67
N GLY A 37 2.18 -8.91 -2.78
CA GLY A 37 0.88 -9.54 -3.03
C GLY A 37 -0.24 -8.54 -3.28
N LEU A 38 -0.33 -7.47 -2.49
CA LEU A 38 -1.29 -6.38 -2.69
C LEU A 38 -1.02 -5.62 -3.99
N ARG A 39 0.25 -5.46 -4.38
CA ARG A 39 0.64 -4.80 -5.63
C ARG A 39 0.24 -5.64 -6.84
N ALA A 40 0.50 -6.94 -6.81
CA ALA A 40 0.05 -7.88 -7.84
C ALA A 40 -1.48 -7.97 -7.91
N LEU A 41 -2.17 -7.98 -6.76
CA LEU A 41 -3.63 -7.91 -6.71
C LEU A 41 -4.15 -6.61 -7.32
N LYS A 42 -3.53 -5.47 -6.99
CA LYS A 42 -3.90 -4.16 -7.51
C LYS A 42 -3.67 -4.06 -9.02
N GLU A 43 -2.57 -4.60 -9.53
CA GLU A 43 -2.26 -4.67 -10.96
C GLU A 43 -3.27 -5.57 -11.69
N GLY A 44 -3.55 -6.77 -11.17
CA GLY A 44 -4.57 -7.67 -11.73
C GLY A 44 -5.99 -7.10 -11.68
N MET A 45 -6.36 -6.34 -10.64
CA MET A 45 -7.63 -5.62 -10.59
C MET A 45 -7.70 -4.44 -11.57
N LYS A 46 -6.56 -3.90 -11.99
CA LYS A 46 -6.44 -2.80 -12.97
C LYS A 46 -6.48 -3.32 -14.41
N GLU A 47 -6.12 -4.58 -14.62
CA GLU A 47 -6.21 -5.31 -15.89
C GLU A 47 -7.58 -5.97 -16.11
N ALA A 48 -8.38 -6.18 -15.06
CA ALA A 48 -9.81 -6.43 -15.22
C ALA A 48 -10.44 -5.22 -15.94
N PRO A 49 -11.19 -5.41 -17.04
CA PRO A 49 -11.64 -4.31 -17.89
C PRO A 49 -12.71 -3.50 -17.17
N ALA A 50 -12.24 -2.50 -16.43
CA ALA A 50 -12.98 -1.29 -16.13
C ALA A 50 -12.33 -0.17 -16.94
N ASP A 51 -12.59 -0.15 -18.26
CA ASP A 51 -12.56 1.13 -18.99
C ASP A 51 -13.56 2.08 -18.30
N PRO A 52 -13.27 3.39 -18.12
CA PRO A 52 -12.45 4.19 -19.01
C PRO A 52 -11.46 5.15 -18.32
N SER A 53 -10.38 5.48 -19.02
CA SER A 53 -9.68 6.76 -18.92
C SER A 53 -9.08 7.14 -17.55
N LYS A 54 -7.79 6.86 -17.35
CA LYS A 54 -6.84 7.76 -16.64
C LYS A 54 -5.41 7.23 -16.73
N ASN A 55 -4.85 7.36 -17.92
CA ASN A 55 -3.41 7.48 -18.12
C ASN A 55 -3.08 8.97 -17.92
N THR A 56 -3.14 9.46 -16.68
CA THR A 56 -2.72 10.82 -16.37
C THR A 56 -1.32 10.78 -15.76
N SER A 57 -0.44 11.54 -16.44
CA SER A 57 0.89 11.98 -16.04
C SER A 57 2.05 11.06 -16.45
N ALA A 58 2.48 11.19 -17.71
CA ALA A 58 3.83 11.67 -18.05
C ALA A 58 4.19 11.38 -19.52
N ASP A 59 3.44 11.91 -20.49
CA ASP A 59 3.99 12.17 -21.82
C ASP A 59 3.23 13.35 -22.46
N VAL A 60 3.63 14.56 -22.09
CA VAL A 60 3.44 15.74 -22.94
C VAL A 60 4.84 16.17 -23.31
N LYS A 61 5.44 15.48 -24.28
CA LYS A 61 6.50 16.08 -25.10
C LYS A 61 5.79 16.92 -26.16
N PRO A 62 5.90 18.27 -26.15
CA PRO A 62 5.29 19.09 -27.18
C PRO A 62 5.85 18.70 -28.56
N PRO A 63 5.00 18.44 -29.57
CA PRO A 63 5.46 18.18 -30.92
C PRO A 63 6.07 19.45 -31.52
N GLU A 64 7.32 19.27 -31.97
CA GLU A 64 8.01 19.90 -33.08
C GLU A 64 7.49 21.26 -33.60
N GLY A 65 8.38 22.25 -33.49
CA GLY A 65 8.43 23.32 -34.48
C GLY A 65 8.72 22.75 -35.86
N ARG A 66 7.78 22.94 -36.79
CA ARG A 66 8.01 23.07 -38.23
C ARG A 66 6.83 23.82 -38.83
N SER A 67 7.05 25.10 -39.08
CA SER A 67 6.31 25.92 -40.05
C SER A 67 7.25 26.99 -40.55
#